data_AF-A0A383DSW7-F1
#
_entry.id   AF-A0A383DSW7-F1
#
_cell.length_a   1.000
_cell.length_b   1.000
_cell.length_c   1.000
_cell.angle_alpha   90.00
_cell.angle_beta   90.00
_cell.angle_gamma   90.00
#
_symmetry.space_group_name_H-M   'P 1'
#
loop_
_entity.id
_entity.type
_entity.pdbx_description
1 polymer ?
#
loop_
_entity_poly.entity_id
_entity_poly.type
_entity_poly.pdbx_seq_one_letter_code
_entity_poly.pdbx_strand_id
1 'polypeptide(L)'
;CRNMFINQTGRTEDDFRRDVDLKLNMKLFDDLSQEIPIPKNVIQQNHPEISSDPNNLFQTPISKCVVGFLDEKGGVRLRTNQYIKSSLDLLIESFGDIPVSQVDKQKSVTLKSHMLKLPKNRRKNPELRDKHLHELVKMKFGANEKISNRTINEHLSYLSSFMVWCKNHGYAYDNPFAGLKLKRETRPRDERDRFSDLEIHKLFSRYDYLSATKVETGRFALYWIPLISLFSGM
;
A
#
# COMPACT_ATOMS: atom_id res chain seq x y z
N CYS A 1 -37.51 36.08 12.72
CA CYS A 1 -36.63 35.15 13.45
C CYS A 1 -35.40 34.79 12.63
N ARG A 2 -34.32 35.60 12.69
CA ARG A 2 -33.00 35.18 12.21
C ARG A 2 -31.93 36.13 12.75
N ASN A 3 -31.75 36.12 14.06
CA ASN A 3 -30.61 36.76 14.71
C ASN A 3 -30.24 35.93 15.93
N MET A 4 -29.38 34.93 15.74
CA MET A 4 -28.56 34.38 16.80
C MET A 4 -27.40 33.63 16.16
N PHE A 5 -26.19 33.85 16.71
CA PHE A 5 -24.89 33.22 16.37
C PHE A 5 -23.89 33.99 15.50
N ILE A 6 -23.66 35.29 15.73
CA ILE A 6 -22.41 35.97 15.31
C ILE A 6 -21.85 36.86 16.43
N ASN A 7 -21.67 36.35 17.65
CA ASN A 7 -21.06 37.14 18.74
C ASN A 7 -20.03 36.34 19.57
N GLN A 8 -19.22 35.46 18.94
CA GLN A 8 -18.16 34.75 19.67
C GLN A 8 -16.74 34.85 19.09
N THR A 9 -16.51 35.63 18.03
CA THR A 9 -15.15 35.75 17.45
C THR A 9 -14.65 37.18 17.28
N GLY A 10 -15.42 38.21 17.64
CA GLY A 10 -15.04 39.61 17.45
C GLY A 10 -14.80 40.00 15.98
N ARG A 11 -15.10 39.10 15.04
CA ARG A 11 -14.94 39.30 13.61
C ARG A 11 -16.25 39.77 13.00
N THR A 12 -16.16 40.85 12.26
CA THR A 12 -17.28 41.46 11.56
C THR A 12 -17.54 40.77 10.22
N GLU A 13 -18.74 40.97 9.65
CA GLU A 13 -19.11 40.38 8.36
C GLU A 13 -18.15 40.78 7.23
N ASP A 14 -17.56 41.98 7.34
CA ASP A 14 -16.57 42.48 6.38
C ASP A 14 -15.21 41.78 6.51
N ASP A 15 -14.87 41.24 7.67
CA ASP A 15 -13.68 40.39 7.83
C ASP A 15 -13.83 39.07 7.07
N PHE A 16 -15.04 38.50 7.06
CA PHE A 16 -15.33 37.30 6.28
C PHE A 16 -15.25 37.56 4.79
N ARG A 17 -15.78 38.71 4.32
CA ARG A 17 -15.71 39.09 2.89
C ARG A 17 -14.26 39.24 2.42
N ARG A 18 -13.40 39.89 3.22
CA ARG A 18 -11.96 40.04 2.90
C ARG A 18 -11.22 38.70 2.86
N ASP A 19 -11.53 37.79 3.78
CA ASP A 19 -10.87 36.48 3.84
C ASP A 19 -11.25 35.60 2.64
N VAL A 20 -12.49 35.71 2.17
CA VAL A 20 -12.97 35.03 0.95
C VAL A 20 -12.24 35.56 -0.29
N ASP A 21 -12.12 36.88 -0.44
CA ASP A 21 -11.44 37.48 -1.59
C ASP A 21 -9.94 37.13 -1.62
N LEU A 22 -9.27 37.11 -0.45
CA LEU A 22 -7.87 36.68 -0.34
C LEU A 22 -7.68 35.19 -0.67
N LYS A 23 -8.59 34.33 -0.19
CA LYS A 23 -8.47 32.88 -0.35
C LYS A 23 -8.79 32.41 -1.77
N LEU A 24 -9.68 33.12 -2.45
CA LEU A 24 -10.07 32.82 -3.83
C LEU A 24 -9.31 33.67 -4.86
N ASN A 25 -8.57 34.70 -4.41
CA ASN A 25 -7.84 35.65 -5.24
C ASN A 25 -8.74 36.30 -6.32
N MET A 26 -9.98 36.60 -5.93
CA MET A 26 -10.98 37.25 -6.77
C MET A 26 -11.36 38.57 -6.09
N LYS A 27 -11.32 39.69 -6.82
CA LYS A 27 -11.69 41.01 -6.31
C LYS A 27 -13.21 41.18 -6.43
N LEU A 28 -13.97 40.59 -5.51
CA LEU A 28 -15.44 40.60 -5.55
C LEU A 28 -16.02 41.79 -4.77
N PHE A 29 -15.27 42.38 -3.83
CA PHE A 29 -15.72 43.49 -3.00
C PHE A 29 -14.71 44.67 -3.01
N ASP A 30 -14.74 45.49 -4.07
CA ASP A 30 -13.80 46.62 -4.25
C ASP A 30 -14.00 47.78 -3.24
N ASP A 31 -15.18 47.89 -2.62
CA ASP A 31 -15.57 49.00 -1.73
C ASP A 31 -14.88 49.02 -0.35
N LEU A 32 -14.04 48.02 -0.03
CA LEU A 32 -13.37 47.90 1.28
C LEU A 32 -11.89 48.34 1.27
N SER A 33 -11.43 48.99 0.20
CA SER A 33 -10.05 49.46 0.06
C SER A 33 -9.80 50.76 0.83
N GLN A 34 -9.65 50.69 2.15
CA GLN A 34 -9.00 51.75 2.92
C GLN A 34 -7.64 51.29 3.41
N GLU A 35 -6.60 51.94 2.89
CA GLU A 35 -5.20 51.76 3.26
C GLU A 35 -4.99 52.12 4.74
N ILE A 36 -4.44 51.20 5.53
CA ILE A 36 -3.87 51.50 6.86
C ILE A 36 -2.34 51.33 6.76
N PRO A 37 -1.55 52.33 7.18
CA PRO A 37 -0.09 52.32 7.06
C PRO A 37 0.58 51.33 8.03
N ILE A 38 1.60 50.64 7.52
CA ILE A 38 2.36 49.55 8.16
C ILE A 38 3.40 50.12 9.15
N PRO A 39 3.37 49.78 10.46
CA PRO A 39 4.55 49.90 11.31
C PRO A 39 5.46 48.68 11.13
N LYS A 40 6.72 48.97 10.76
CA LYS A 40 7.84 48.02 10.73
C LYS A 40 8.13 47.55 12.15
N ASN A 41 7.74 46.32 12.50
CA ASN A 41 8.54 45.32 13.22
C ASN A 41 7.68 44.33 14.02
N VAL A 42 8.15 43.08 13.98
CA VAL A 42 7.83 41.95 14.86
C VAL A 42 6.49 41.26 14.59
N ILE A 43 6.53 40.17 13.81
CA ILE A 43 6.38 38.79 14.32
C ILE A 43 6.97 37.87 13.24
N GLN A 44 8.05 37.17 13.59
CA GLN A 44 8.56 36.02 12.86
C GLN A 44 7.45 34.97 12.75
N GLN A 45 6.84 34.85 11.57
CA GLN A 45 6.22 33.60 11.18
C GLN A 45 7.27 32.81 10.42
N ASN A 46 7.82 31.80 11.10
CA ASN A 46 8.57 30.71 10.48
C ASN A 46 7.62 29.98 9.52
N HIS A 47 7.49 30.48 8.29
CA HIS A 47 7.19 29.60 7.18
C HIS A 47 8.43 28.74 6.97
N PRO A 48 8.34 27.39 6.96
CA PRO A 48 9.42 26.62 6.39
C PRO A 48 9.51 27.04 4.93
N GLU A 49 10.55 27.79 4.60
CA GLU A 49 10.99 27.98 3.23
C GLU A 49 11.14 26.57 2.63
N ILE A 50 10.22 26.20 1.73
CA ILE A 50 10.45 25.06 0.85
C ILE A 50 11.47 25.56 -0.16
N SER A 51 12.73 25.59 0.26
CA SER A 51 13.86 25.53 -0.67
C SER A 51 13.79 24.14 -1.31
N SER A 52 13.04 23.99 -2.40
CA SER A 52 13.06 22.78 -3.21
C SER A 52 14.37 22.76 -4.01
N ASP A 53 15.49 22.58 -3.32
CA ASP A 53 16.69 22.07 -3.96
C ASP A 53 16.38 20.61 -4.32
N PRO A 54 16.32 20.23 -5.61
CA PRO A 54 16.09 18.85 -6.02
C PRO A 54 17.04 17.87 -5.32
N ASN A 55 18.24 18.30 -4.91
CA ASN A 55 19.18 17.47 -4.16
C ASN A 55 18.65 17.00 -2.79
N ASN A 56 17.74 17.75 -2.15
CA ASN A 56 17.21 17.38 -0.83
C ASN A 56 16.21 16.21 -0.92
N LEU A 57 15.38 16.18 -1.97
CA LEU A 57 14.40 15.10 -2.17
C LEU A 57 15.09 13.75 -2.40
N PHE A 58 16.21 13.72 -3.13
CA PHE A 58 16.97 12.49 -3.34
C PHE A 58 17.56 11.90 -2.05
N GLN A 59 17.67 12.66 -0.97
CA GLN A 59 18.12 12.16 0.34
C GLN A 59 16.97 11.68 1.24
N THR A 60 15.74 11.67 0.74
CA THR A 60 14.59 11.20 1.50
C THR A 60 14.70 9.70 1.79
N PRO A 61 14.62 9.28 3.06
CA PRO A 61 14.72 7.88 3.44
C PRO A 61 13.52 7.06 2.96
N ILE A 62 13.73 5.76 2.74
CA ILE A 62 12.68 4.83 2.29
C ILE A 62 11.45 4.91 3.19
N SER A 63 11.63 4.89 4.51
CA SER A 63 10.54 4.90 5.50
C SER A 63 9.57 6.07 5.29
N LYS A 64 10.10 7.28 5.03
CA LYS A 64 9.30 8.48 4.78
C LYS A 64 8.54 8.38 3.45
N CYS A 65 9.18 7.90 2.40
CA CYS A 65 8.52 7.67 1.11
C CYS A 65 7.43 6.59 1.20
N VAL A 66 7.62 5.55 2.02
CA VAL A 66 6.62 4.49 2.23
C VAL A 66 5.35 5.04 2.87
N VAL A 67 5.48 5.94 3.85
CA VAL A 67 4.32 6.59 4.48
C VAL A 67 3.55 7.40 3.43
N GLY A 68 4.23 8.29 2.69
CA GLY A 68 3.60 9.09 1.63
C GLY A 68 2.91 8.24 0.56
N PHE A 69 3.55 7.15 0.12
CA PHE A 69 2.98 6.22 -0.85
C PHE A 69 1.70 5.53 -0.36
N LEU A 70 1.65 5.16 0.93
CA LEU A 70 0.49 4.50 1.52
C LEU A 70 -0.67 5.47 1.78
N ASP A 71 -0.35 6.71 2.18
CA ASP A 71 -1.34 7.76 2.44
C ASP A 71 -2.04 8.19 1.15
N GLU A 72 -1.29 8.41 0.06
CA GLU A 72 -1.86 8.73 -1.25
C GLU A 72 -2.71 7.57 -1.81
N LYS A 73 -2.34 6.33 -1.47
CA LYS A 73 -3.14 5.14 -1.81
C LYS A 73 -4.42 4.97 -0.99
N GLY A 74 -4.80 5.92 -0.12
CA GLY A 74 -5.87 5.83 0.88
C GLY A 74 -7.25 5.26 0.47
N GLY A 75 -7.52 5.06 -0.83
CA GLY A 75 -8.69 4.30 -1.33
C GLY A 75 -8.54 2.77 -1.34
N VAL A 76 -7.38 2.21 -0.95
CA VAL A 76 -7.12 0.77 -0.97
C VAL A 76 -7.50 0.10 0.36
N ARG A 77 -8.11 -1.11 0.30
CA ARG A 77 -8.48 -1.91 1.49
C ARG A 77 -7.29 -2.08 2.43
N LEU A 78 -7.51 -1.90 3.75
CA LEU A 78 -6.49 -1.99 4.81
C LEU A 78 -5.56 -3.22 4.69
N ARG A 79 -6.13 -4.38 4.38
CA ARG A 79 -5.38 -5.64 4.21
C ARG A 79 -4.36 -5.55 3.07
N THR A 80 -4.72 -4.91 1.96
CA THR A 80 -3.82 -4.71 0.82
C THR A 80 -2.70 -3.74 1.19
N ASN A 81 -2.99 -2.67 1.94
CA ASN A 81 -1.94 -1.77 2.46
C ASN A 81 -0.97 -2.51 3.39
N GLN A 82 -1.44 -3.45 4.21
CA GLN A 82 -0.55 -4.30 5.02
C GLN A 82 0.36 -5.20 4.17
N TYR A 83 -0.13 -5.75 3.06
CA TYR A 83 0.68 -6.54 2.13
C TYR A 83 1.72 -5.69 1.39
N ILE A 84 1.33 -4.50 0.95
CA ILE A 84 2.24 -3.52 0.34
C ILE A 84 3.32 -3.16 1.35
N LYS A 85 2.94 -2.72 2.56
CA LYS A 85 3.88 -2.36 3.63
C LYS A 85 4.87 -3.50 3.93
N SER A 86 4.37 -4.72 4.12
CA SER A 86 5.24 -5.89 4.37
C SER A 86 6.25 -6.15 3.24
N SER A 87 5.91 -5.76 2.00
CA SER A 87 6.81 -5.86 0.85
C SER A 87 7.85 -4.75 0.83
N LEU A 88 7.48 -3.53 1.23
CA LEU A 88 8.39 -2.40 1.32
C LEU A 88 9.32 -2.50 2.53
N ASP A 89 8.84 -3.06 3.64
CA ASP A 89 9.65 -3.38 4.82
C ASP A 89 10.82 -4.33 4.46
N LEU A 90 10.66 -5.24 3.48
CA LEU A 90 11.78 -6.09 3.01
C LEU A 90 12.95 -5.28 2.46
N LEU A 91 12.67 -4.13 1.85
CA LEU A 91 13.71 -3.24 1.32
C LEU A 91 14.53 -2.66 2.49
N ILE A 92 13.84 -2.20 3.54
CA ILE A 92 14.44 -1.64 4.76
C ILE A 92 15.16 -2.74 5.55
N GLU A 93 14.56 -3.92 5.72
CA GLU A 93 15.18 -5.08 6.39
C GLU A 93 16.46 -5.54 5.66
N SER A 94 16.54 -5.36 4.33
CA SER A 94 17.69 -5.81 3.54
C SER A 94 18.81 -4.80 3.42
N PHE A 95 18.52 -3.50 3.39
CA PHE A 95 19.54 -2.47 3.10
C PHE A 95 19.58 -1.35 4.12
N GLY A 96 18.71 -1.36 5.12
CA GLY A 96 18.49 -0.26 6.04
C GLY A 96 17.59 0.83 5.47
N ASP A 97 17.33 1.85 6.28
CA ASP A 97 16.54 3.02 5.89
C ASP A 97 17.38 4.06 5.14
N ILE A 98 17.98 3.62 4.04
CA ILE A 98 18.78 4.47 3.16
C ILE A 98 17.89 5.41 2.33
N PRO A 99 18.46 6.46 1.72
CA PRO A 99 17.74 7.25 0.72
C PRO A 99 17.20 6.39 -0.43
N VAL A 100 15.98 6.67 -0.88
CA VAL A 100 15.34 5.90 -1.98
C VAL A 100 16.15 5.99 -3.28
N SER A 101 16.82 7.12 -3.51
CA SER A 101 17.70 7.34 -4.66
C SER A 101 18.87 6.35 -4.76
N GLN A 102 19.30 5.79 -3.62
CA GLN A 102 20.38 4.81 -3.55
C GLN A 102 19.92 3.38 -3.86
N VAL A 103 18.62 3.17 -4.09
CA VAL A 103 18.09 1.87 -4.50
C VAL A 103 18.34 1.69 -5.99
N ASP A 104 19.48 1.07 -6.30
CA ASP A 104 19.92 0.86 -7.68
C ASP A 104 19.54 -0.54 -8.22
N LYS A 105 19.94 -0.80 -9.48
CA LYS A 105 19.69 -2.10 -10.11
C LYS A 105 20.37 -3.24 -9.35
N GLN A 106 21.56 -3.04 -8.79
CA GLN A 106 22.27 -4.09 -8.06
C GLN A 106 21.51 -4.49 -6.79
N LYS A 107 21.05 -3.53 -5.99
CA LYS A 107 20.24 -3.79 -4.79
C LYS A 107 18.94 -4.49 -5.16
N SER A 108 18.28 -4.13 -6.26
CA SER A 108 17.05 -4.81 -6.69
C SER A 108 17.27 -6.29 -7.05
N VAL A 109 18.38 -6.63 -7.70
CA VAL A 109 18.77 -8.01 -8.02
C VAL A 109 19.15 -8.78 -6.75
N THR A 110 19.89 -8.15 -5.85
CA THR A 110 20.26 -8.72 -4.55
C THR A 110 19.02 -9.02 -3.71
N LEU A 111 18.07 -8.10 -3.63
CA LEU A 111 16.81 -8.32 -2.91
C LEU A 111 16.01 -9.48 -3.52
N LYS A 112 15.96 -9.57 -4.85
CA LYS A 112 15.34 -10.72 -5.54
C LYS A 112 16.02 -12.04 -5.16
N SER A 113 17.35 -12.07 -5.10
CA SER A 113 18.13 -13.23 -4.65
C SER A 113 17.84 -13.60 -3.19
N HIS A 114 17.71 -12.61 -2.30
CA HIS A 114 17.30 -12.81 -0.92
C HIS A 114 15.90 -13.43 -0.86
N MET A 115 14.92 -12.85 -1.57
CA MET A 115 13.55 -13.37 -1.65
C MET A 115 13.47 -14.82 -2.10
N LEU A 116 14.27 -15.23 -3.09
CA LEU A 116 14.33 -16.63 -3.56
C LEU A 116 14.78 -17.63 -2.48
N LYS A 117 15.47 -17.16 -1.44
CA LYS A 117 15.98 -18.01 -0.35
C LYS A 117 15.09 -17.98 0.90
N LEU A 118 14.12 -17.06 0.97
CA LEU A 118 13.34 -16.85 2.17
C LEU A 118 12.34 -17.98 2.44
N PRO A 119 12.21 -18.41 3.70
CA PRO A 119 11.24 -19.41 4.09
C PRO A 119 9.81 -18.82 4.04
N LYS A 120 8.85 -19.64 3.63
CA LYS A 120 7.42 -19.32 3.71
C LYS A 120 7.00 -19.19 5.17
N ASN A 121 6.02 -18.33 5.44
CA ASN A 121 5.46 -18.13 6.78
C ASN A 121 6.50 -17.76 7.88
N ARG A 122 7.64 -17.15 7.52
CA ARG A 122 8.71 -16.81 8.49
C ARG A 122 8.23 -16.06 9.74
N ARG A 123 7.28 -15.12 9.57
CA ARG A 123 6.72 -14.32 10.68
C ARG A 123 5.74 -15.10 11.57
N LYS A 124 5.23 -16.24 11.09
CA LYS A 124 4.30 -17.12 11.83
C LYS A 124 5.00 -18.29 12.51
N ASN A 125 6.17 -18.70 12.02
CA ASN A 125 6.95 -19.77 12.63
C ASN A 125 7.72 -19.21 13.84
N PRO A 126 7.48 -19.71 15.08
CA PRO A 126 8.19 -19.26 16.27
C PRO A 126 9.71 -19.33 16.15
N GLU A 127 10.25 -20.34 15.47
CA GLU A 127 11.70 -20.53 15.31
C GLU A 127 12.35 -19.52 14.35
N LEU A 128 11.56 -18.91 13.47
CA LEU A 128 12.04 -18.02 12.41
C LEU A 128 11.66 -16.56 12.63
N ARG A 129 10.65 -16.30 13.47
CA ARG A 129 10.02 -14.98 13.60
C ARG A 129 11.00 -13.89 14.06
N ASP A 130 11.90 -14.23 14.98
CA ASP A 130 12.82 -13.28 15.61
C ASP A 130 14.19 -13.21 14.92
N LYS A 131 14.39 -14.01 13.85
CA LYS A 131 15.65 -14.05 13.09
C LYS A 131 15.74 -12.91 12.09
N HIS A 132 16.92 -12.34 11.94
CA HIS A 132 17.16 -11.28 10.96
C HIS A 132 17.12 -11.81 9.52
N LEU A 133 16.71 -10.97 8.57
CA LEU A 133 16.59 -11.33 7.14
C LEU A 133 17.85 -12.01 6.60
N HIS A 134 19.02 -11.45 6.91
CA HIS A 134 20.31 -11.95 6.42
C HIS A 134 20.68 -13.32 7.01
N GLU A 135 20.22 -13.64 8.21
CA GLU A 135 20.40 -14.97 8.80
C GLU A 135 19.54 -16.00 8.07
N LEU A 136 18.27 -15.66 7.83
CA LEU A 136 17.34 -16.51 7.09
C LEU A 136 17.82 -16.80 5.67
N VAL A 137 18.41 -15.82 5.00
CA VAL A 137 18.97 -16.00 3.65
C VAL A 137 20.18 -16.95 3.62
N LYS A 138 20.92 -17.06 4.74
CA LYS A 138 22.05 -17.99 4.88
C LYS A 138 21.60 -19.41 5.24
N MET A 139 20.42 -19.57 5.83
CA MET A 139 19.84 -20.87 6.14
C MET A 139 19.45 -21.63 4.87
N LYS A 140 19.67 -22.94 4.87
CA LYS A 140 19.29 -23.82 3.75
C LYS A 140 17.90 -24.38 4.00
N PHE A 141 16.94 -23.92 3.21
CA PHE A 141 15.58 -24.44 3.20
C PHE A 141 15.34 -25.31 1.95
N GLY A 142 14.51 -26.33 2.09
CA GLY A 142 14.01 -27.14 0.98
C GLY A 142 13.13 -26.32 0.02
N ALA A 143 12.89 -26.82 -1.19
CA ALA A 143 12.07 -26.13 -2.18
C ALA A 143 10.64 -25.84 -1.66
N ASN A 144 10.06 -26.78 -0.90
CA ASN A 144 8.70 -26.69 -0.36
C ASN A 144 8.59 -25.75 0.86
N GLU A 145 9.71 -25.35 1.43
CA GLU A 145 9.77 -24.49 2.62
C GLU A 145 9.96 -23.02 2.25
N LYS A 146 10.28 -22.70 0.99
CA LYS A 146 10.51 -21.34 0.50
C LYS A 146 9.23 -20.67 0.03
N ILE A 147 9.27 -19.34 -0.06
CA ILE A 147 8.19 -18.59 -0.70
C ILE A 147 8.07 -18.94 -2.18
N SER A 148 6.84 -19.00 -2.68
CA SER A 148 6.58 -19.35 -4.08
C SER A 148 6.96 -18.22 -5.04
N ASN A 149 7.25 -18.57 -6.30
CA ASN A 149 7.50 -17.58 -7.37
C ASN A 149 6.35 -16.58 -7.52
N ARG A 150 5.10 -17.02 -7.27
CA ARG A 150 3.92 -16.14 -7.23
C ARG A 150 4.06 -15.05 -6.16
N THR A 151 4.46 -15.44 -4.94
CA THR A 151 4.66 -14.51 -3.82
C THR A 151 5.80 -13.54 -4.11
N ILE A 152 6.91 -14.02 -4.67
CA ILE A 152 8.05 -13.17 -5.08
C ILE A 152 7.60 -12.14 -6.13
N ASN A 153 6.85 -12.58 -7.14
CA ASN A 153 6.33 -11.68 -8.17
C ASN A 153 5.34 -10.63 -7.63
N GLU A 154 4.59 -10.98 -6.57
CA GLU A 154 3.72 -10.03 -5.87
C GLU A 154 4.56 -8.94 -5.17
N HIS A 155 5.58 -9.33 -4.40
CA HIS A 155 6.51 -8.38 -3.77
C HIS A 155 7.19 -7.48 -4.82
N LEU A 156 7.71 -8.05 -5.90
CA LEU A 156 8.33 -7.30 -6.99
C LEU A 156 7.36 -6.33 -7.67
N SER A 157 6.06 -6.67 -7.72
CA SER A 157 5.04 -5.76 -8.26
C SER A 157 4.87 -4.54 -7.36
N TYR A 158 4.75 -4.74 -6.04
CA TYR A 158 4.60 -3.64 -5.09
C TYR A 158 5.84 -2.76 -5.03
N LEU A 159 7.04 -3.35 -5.02
CA LEU A 159 8.31 -2.63 -5.06
C LEU A 159 8.44 -1.79 -6.34
N SER A 160 8.08 -2.37 -7.49
CA SER A 160 8.06 -1.64 -8.76
C SER A 160 7.06 -0.49 -8.76
N SER A 161 5.84 -0.69 -8.25
CA SER A 161 4.84 0.38 -8.15
C SER A 161 5.29 1.51 -7.22
N PHE A 162 5.92 1.16 -6.09
CA PHE A 162 6.50 2.12 -5.16
C PHE A 162 7.63 2.94 -5.80
N MET A 163 8.55 2.30 -6.53
CA MET A 163 9.64 3.03 -7.20
C MET A 163 9.14 3.91 -8.35
N VAL A 164 8.09 3.50 -9.08
CA VAL A 164 7.43 4.38 -10.06
C VAL A 164 6.85 5.61 -9.38
N TRP A 165 6.18 5.44 -8.24
CA TRP A 165 5.66 6.57 -7.45
C TRP A 165 6.79 7.48 -6.98
N CYS A 166 7.88 6.90 -6.47
CA CYS A 166 9.06 7.66 -6.02
C CYS A 166 9.68 8.47 -7.16
N LYS A 167 9.80 7.88 -8.36
CA LYS A 167 10.27 8.57 -9.55
C LYS A 167 9.38 9.74 -9.92
N ASN A 168 8.06 9.54 -9.94
CA ASN A 168 7.10 10.59 -10.30
C ASN A 168 7.13 11.78 -9.32
N HIS A 169 7.50 11.53 -8.07
CA HIS A 169 7.63 12.55 -7.02
C HIS A 169 9.06 13.12 -6.89
N GLY A 170 10.00 12.71 -7.76
CA GLY A 170 11.37 13.22 -7.74
C GLY A 170 12.28 12.63 -6.66
N TYR A 171 11.87 11.56 -5.96
CA TYR A 171 12.70 10.88 -4.97
C TYR A 171 13.73 9.90 -5.58
N ALA A 172 13.51 9.47 -6.82
CA ALA A 172 14.36 8.53 -7.54
C ALA A 172 14.44 8.86 -9.03
N TYR A 173 15.53 8.46 -9.69
CA TYR A 173 15.71 8.69 -11.13
C TYR A 173 14.97 7.65 -11.99
N ASP A 174 15.00 6.39 -11.56
CA ASP A 174 14.49 5.25 -12.31
C ASP A 174 13.80 4.21 -11.42
N ASN A 175 13.27 3.17 -12.06
CA ASN A 175 12.66 2.04 -11.36
C ASN A 175 13.57 0.80 -11.51
N PRO A 176 14.37 0.45 -10.49
CA PRO A 176 15.29 -0.67 -10.57
C PRO A 176 14.57 -2.02 -10.59
N PHE A 177 13.32 -2.10 -10.12
CA PHE A 177 12.53 -3.33 -10.11
C PHE A 177 11.83 -3.64 -11.44
N ALA A 178 11.88 -2.71 -12.40
CA ALA A 178 11.34 -2.93 -13.73
C ALA A 178 11.96 -4.20 -14.37
N GLY A 179 11.09 -5.07 -14.89
CA GLY A 179 11.50 -6.30 -15.60
C GLY A 179 12.05 -7.42 -14.70
N LEU A 180 12.02 -7.32 -13.37
CA LEU A 180 12.61 -8.34 -12.49
C LEU A 180 11.71 -9.55 -12.19
N LYS A 181 10.45 -9.54 -12.64
CA LYS A 181 9.51 -10.64 -12.39
C LYS A 181 10.06 -11.97 -12.93
N LEU A 182 9.85 -13.03 -12.14
CA LEU A 182 10.13 -14.40 -12.54
C LEU A 182 9.12 -14.85 -13.59
N LYS A 183 9.59 -15.59 -14.60
CA LYS A 183 8.74 -16.21 -15.60
C LYS A 183 7.71 -17.09 -14.91
N ARG A 184 6.45 -16.97 -15.32
CA ARG A 184 5.40 -17.92 -14.94
C ARG A 184 5.34 -19.02 -15.98
N GLU A 185 5.38 -20.27 -15.55
CA GLU A 185 5.27 -21.44 -16.43
C GLU A 185 3.82 -21.66 -16.86
N THR A 186 2.89 -21.47 -15.93
CA THR A 186 1.45 -21.63 -16.14
C THR A 186 0.73 -20.30 -16.04
N ARG A 187 -0.38 -20.17 -16.79
CA ARG A 187 -1.26 -19.00 -16.64
C ARG A 187 -2.06 -19.17 -15.35
N PRO A 188 -2.42 -18.08 -14.64
CA PRO A 188 -3.19 -18.17 -13.39
C PRO A 188 -4.52 -18.92 -13.51
N ARG A 189 -5.13 -18.94 -14.71
CA ARG A 189 -6.35 -19.69 -15.00
C ARG A 189 -6.11 -21.20 -15.08
N ASP A 190 -4.92 -21.59 -15.53
CA ASP A 190 -4.54 -22.97 -15.77
C ASP A 190 -3.84 -23.58 -14.53
N GLU A 191 -3.58 -22.78 -13.49
CA GLU A 191 -3.11 -23.26 -12.17
C GLU A 191 -4.19 -24.07 -11.42
N ARG A 192 -5.47 -23.93 -11.81
CA ARG A 192 -6.60 -24.61 -11.17
C ARG A 192 -7.32 -25.45 -12.19
N ASP A 193 -7.29 -26.76 -11.99
CA ASP A 193 -8.09 -27.67 -12.79
C ASP A 193 -9.58 -27.37 -12.57
N ARG A 194 -10.31 -27.38 -13.69
CA ARG A 194 -11.77 -27.30 -13.65
C ARG A 194 -12.31 -28.65 -13.26
N PHE A 195 -13.27 -28.67 -12.36
CA PHE A 195 -14.04 -29.89 -12.12
C PHE A 195 -14.70 -30.33 -13.42
N SER A 196 -14.55 -31.60 -13.75
CA SER A 196 -15.33 -32.27 -14.79
C SER A 196 -16.76 -32.49 -14.32
N ASP A 197 -17.69 -32.67 -15.26
CA ASP A 197 -19.09 -32.95 -14.93
C ASP A 197 -19.23 -34.19 -14.04
N LEU A 198 -18.40 -35.21 -14.26
CA LEU A 198 -18.37 -36.43 -13.44
C LEU A 198 -17.93 -36.15 -12.00
N GLU A 199 -16.92 -35.30 -11.80
CA GLU A 199 -16.47 -34.90 -10.47
C GLU A 199 -17.53 -34.06 -9.75
N ILE A 200 -18.21 -33.16 -10.47
CA ILE A 200 -19.34 -32.38 -9.93
C ILE A 200 -20.47 -33.32 -9.51
N HIS A 201 -20.89 -34.25 -10.38
CA HIS A 201 -21.92 -35.23 -10.06
C HIS A 201 -21.57 -36.10 -8.85
N LYS A 202 -20.30 -36.46 -8.71
CA LYS A 202 -19.80 -37.20 -7.55
C LYS A 202 -19.80 -36.34 -6.28
N LEU A 203 -19.32 -35.10 -6.36
CA LEU A 203 -19.24 -34.18 -5.22
C LEU A 203 -20.63 -33.83 -4.66
N PHE A 204 -21.62 -33.71 -5.54
CA PHE A 204 -23.01 -33.39 -5.20
C PHE A 204 -23.92 -34.62 -5.21
N SER A 205 -23.36 -35.84 -5.13
CA SER A 205 -24.15 -37.06 -4.98
C SER A 205 -24.91 -37.00 -3.65
N ARG A 206 -26.15 -37.50 -3.61
CA ARG A 206 -27.01 -37.40 -2.41
C ARG A 206 -26.31 -37.91 -1.15
N TYR A 207 -25.67 -39.06 -1.23
CA TYR A 207 -25.06 -39.72 -0.07
C TYR A 207 -23.74 -39.04 0.35
N ASP A 208 -22.89 -38.70 -0.61
CA ASP A 208 -21.59 -38.07 -0.30
C ASP A 208 -21.77 -36.62 0.18
N TYR A 209 -22.71 -35.90 -0.42
CA TYR A 209 -22.94 -34.49 -0.10
C TYR A 209 -23.60 -34.29 1.28
N LEU A 210 -24.65 -35.06 1.60
CA LEU A 210 -25.31 -34.98 2.91
C LEU A 210 -24.37 -35.37 4.05
N SER A 211 -23.59 -36.43 3.86
CA SER A 211 -22.62 -36.87 4.87
C SER A 211 -21.48 -35.87 5.07
N ALA A 212 -20.94 -35.28 3.99
CA ALA A 212 -19.86 -34.29 4.07
C ALA A 212 -20.29 -32.96 4.71
N THR A 213 -21.53 -32.54 4.48
CA THR A 213 -22.04 -31.23 4.95
C THR A 213 -22.54 -31.26 6.40
N LYS A 214 -22.70 -32.45 6.98
CA LYS A 214 -23.08 -32.67 8.40
C LYS A 214 -24.30 -31.85 8.81
N VAL A 215 -25.31 -31.79 7.94
CA VAL A 215 -26.48 -30.91 8.12
C VAL A 215 -27.22 -31.18 9.44
N GLU A 216 -27.24 -32.44 9.86
CA GLU A 216 -27.86 -32.90 11.11
C GLU A 216 -27.21 -32.28 12.36
N THR A 217 -25.95 -31.84 12.26
CA THR A 217 -25.23 -31.15 13.35
C THR A 217 -25.50 -29.63 13.40
N GLY A 218 -26.50 -29.15 12.65
CA GLY A 218 -26.90 -27.73 12.61
C GLY A 218 -26.04 -26.85 11.71
N ARG A 219 -25.11 -27.41 10.93
CA ARG A 219 -24.22 -26.66 10.02
C ARG A 219 -24.84 -26.43 8.64
N PHE A 220 -26.07 -25.94 8.60
CA PHE A 220 -26.85 -25.74 7.36
C PHE A 220 -26.13 -24.91 6.29
N ALA A 221 -25.29 -23.96 6.69
CA ALA A 221 -24.50 -23.16 5.76
C ALA A 221 -23.58 -24.01 4.88
N LEU A 222 -23.02 -25.11 5.40
CA LEU A 222 -22.16 -26.00 4.62
C LEU A 222 -22.95 -26.79 3.56
N TYR A 223 -24.25 -26.94 3.74
CA TYR A 223 -25.15 -27.57 2.78
C TYR A 223 -25.70 -26.58 1.74
N TRP A 224 -26.08 -25.37 2.15
CA TRP A 224 -26.68 -24.43 1.19
C TRP A 224 -25.65 -23.67 0.36
N ILE A 225 -24.51 -23.28 0.93
CA ILE A 225 -23.53 -22.44 0.23
C ILE A 225 -22.96 -23.14 -1.02
N PRO A 226 -22.49 -24.40 -0.98
CA PRO A 226 -21.94 -25.02 -2.19
C PRO A 226 -22.99 -25.25 -3.29
N LEU A 227 -24.26 -25.51 -2.92
CA LEU A 227 -25.36 -25.59 -3.90
C LEU A 227 -25.60 -24.24 -4.57
N ILE A 228 -25.69 -23.16 -3.79
CA ILE A 228 -25.86 -21.81 -4.33
C ILE A 228 -24.68 -21.48 -5.25
N SER A 229 -23.44 -21.67 -4.81
CA SER A 229 -22.23 -21.45 -5.62
C SER A 229 -22.22 -22.27 -6.92
N LEU A 230 -22.71 -23.52 -6.91
CA LEU A 230 -22.80 -24.36 -8.10
C LEU A 230 -23.75 -23.77 -9.16
N PHE A 231 -24.91 -23.27 -8.73
CA PHE A 231 -25.94 -22.75 -9.65
C PHE A 231 -25.78 -21.27 -9.99
N SER A 232 -25.13 -20.47 -9.13
CA SER A 232 -25.00 -19.02 -9.31
C SER A 232 -23.59 -18.56 -9.72
N GLY A 233 -22.56 -19.39 -9.51
CA GLY A 233 -21.16 -19.01 -9.73
C GLY A 233 -20.62 -17.96 -8.76
N MET A 234 -21.23 -17.83 -7.56
CA MET A 234 -20.80 -16.91 -6.50
C MET A 234 -19.86 -17.57 -5.49
#